data_AF-A0A1G5KNW5-F1
#
_entry.id   AF-A0A1G5KNW5-F1
#
_cell.length_a   1.000
_cell.length_b   1.000
_cell.length_c   1.000
_cell.angle_alpha   90.00
_cell.angle_beta   90.00
_cell.angle_gamma   90.00
#
_symmetry.space_group_name_H-M   'P 1'
#
loop_
_entity.id
_entity.type
_entity.pdbx_description
1 polymer ?
#
loop_
_entity_poly.entity_id
_entity_poly.type
_entity_poly.pdbx_seq_one_letter_code
_entity_poly.pdbx_strand_id
1 'polypeptide(L)'
;MKKILVVCTSGLGTSLAMRLFIEKFARENNLNIWVEHSDIGSASYIKADLIIGAKQVIDCLPEQNQTETIALKDIVNRHYISERLFNSNIIQKWLNEKEGTQ
;
A
#
# COMPACT_ATOMS: atom_id res chain seq x y z
N MET A 1 3.19 14.79 -0.65
CA MET A 1 2.74 13.94 0.47
C MET A 1 2.67 12.52 -0.05
N LYS A 2 3.34 11.56 0.59
CA LYS A 2 3.46 10.17 0.10
C LYS A 2 2.10 9.48 0.24
N LYS A 3 1.64 8.75 -0.77
CA LYS A 3 0.30 8.16 -0.79
C LYS A 3 0.31 6.67 -1.12
N ILE A 4 -0.30 5.88 -0.24
CA ILE A 4 -0.59 4.45 -0.46
C ILE A 4 -2.09 4.28 -0.70
N LEU A 5 -2.46 3.58 -1.77
CA LEU A 5 -3.83 3.18 -2.05
C LEU A 5 -4.02 1.69 -1.77
N VAL A 6 -4.93 1.40 -0.84
CA VAL A 6 -5.40 0.05 -0.54
C VAL A 6 -6.58 -0.29 -1.44
N VAL A 7 -6.45 -1.31 -2.29
CA VAL A 7 -7.53 -1.74 -3.20
C VAL A 7 -8.16 -3.04 -2.70
N CYS A 8 -9.48 -3.08 -2.61
CA CYS A 8 -10.25 -4.22 -2.10
C CYS A 8 -11.49 -4.51 -2.96
N THR A 9 -11.94 -5.77 -2.95
CA THR A 9 -13.22 -6.19 -3.56
C THR A 9 -14.35 -5.94 -2.58
N SER A 10 -15.09 -4.82 -2.74
CA SER A 10 -16.37 -4.44 -2.06
C SER A 10 -16.54 -4.68 -0.54
N GLY A 11 -15.53 -5.21 0.15
CA GLY A 11 -15.56 -5.69 1.52
C GLY A 11 -15.02 -4.63 2.46
N LEU A 12 -15.93 -3.81 2.98
CA LEU A 12 -15.66 -2.66 3.85
C LEU A 12 -14.77 -2.97 5.07
N GLY A 13 -14.83 -4.18 5.62
CA GLY A 13 -14.08 -4.54 6.83
C GLY A 13 -12.60 -4.86 6.60
N THR A 14 -12.27 -5.47 5.46
CA THR A 14 -10.90 -5.94 5.19
C THR A 14 -10.01 -4.80 4.72
N SER A 15 -10.56 -3.86 3.96
CA SER A 15 -9.87 -2.63 3.53
C SER A 15 -9.49 -1.75 4.73
N LEU A 16 -10.39 -1.62 5.71
CA LEU A 16 -10.14 -0.81 6.90
C LEU A 16 -9.04 -1.43 7.78
N ALA A 17 -9.10 -2.73 8.02
CA ALA A 17 -8.08 -3.42 8.83
C ALA A 17 -6.68 -3.30 8.22
N MET A 18 -6.57 -3.44 6.89
CA MET A 18 -5.31 -3.31 6.17
C MET A 18 -4.81 -1.86 6.18
N ARG A 19 -5.70 -0.89 5.97
CA ARG A 19 -5.38 0.54 6.09
C ARG A 19 -4.80 0.87 7.46
N LEU A 20 -5.48 0.50 8.55
CA LEU A 20 -5.03 0.77 9.92
C LEU A 20 -3.67 0.13 10.21
N PHE A 21 -3.42 -1.06 9.67
CA PHE A 21 -2.14 -1.72 9.79
C PHE A 21 -1.01 -0.96 9.06
N ILE A 22 -1.25 -0.53 7.82
CA ILE A 22 -0.26 0.25 7.05
C ILE A 22 -0.01 1.61 7.71
N GLU A 23 -1.06 2.28 8.21
CA GLU A 23 -0.90 3.53 8.98
C GLU A 23 -0.10 3.32 10.27
N LYS A 24 -0.28 2.18 10.95
CA LYS A 24 0.54 1.81 12.11
C LYS A 24 2.00 1.59 11.71
N PHE A 25 2.25 0.80 10.67
CA PHE A 25 3.59 0.57 10.11
C PHE A 25 4.29 1.88 9.73
N ALA A 26 3.58 2.79 9.04
CA ALA A 26 4.12 4.09 8.67
C ALA A 26 4.51 4.92 9.90
N ARG A 27 3.65 4.95 10.92
CA ARG A 27 3.94 5.64 12.20
C ARG A 27 5.14 5.06 12.92
N GLU A 28 5.24 3.73 13.02
CA GLU A 28 6.37 3.03 13.67
C GLU A 28 7.71 3.32 12.99
N ASN A 29 7.70 3.56 11.68
CA ASN A 29 8.90 3.91 10.90
C ASN A 29 9.10 5.44 10.74
N ASN A 30 8.25 6.26 11.37
CA ASN A 30 8.17 7.72 11.21
C ASN A 30 8.05 8.19 9.75
N LEU A 31 7.33 7.45 8.92
CA LEU A 31 7.03 7.82 7.55
C LEU A 31 5.75 8.67 7.52
N ASN A 32 5.82 9.84 6.89
CA ASN A 32 4.64 10.68 6.65
C ASN A 32 3.91 10.20 5.39
N ILE A 33 3.03 9.20 5.57
CA ILE A 33 2.28 8.54 4.49
C ILE A 33 0.78 8.75 4.71
N TRP A 34 0.09 9.16 3.67
CA TRP A 34 -1.36 9.15 3.57
C TRP A 34 -1.84 7.80 3.04
N VAL A 35 -2.68 7.10 3.79
CA VAL A 35 -3.25 5.82 3.37
C VAL A 35 -4.72 6.01 3.06
N GLU A 36 -5.09 5.71 1.82
CA GLU A 36 -6.47 5.74 1.35
C GLU A 36 -6.89 4.33 0.91
N HIS A 37 -8.19 4.06 0.88
CA HIS A 37 -8.71 2.81 0.35
C HIS A 37 -9.73 3.07 -0.76
N SER A 38 -9.87 2.14 -1.69
CA SER A 38 -10.89 2.21 -2.73
C SER A 38 -11.28 0.83 -3.24
N ASP A 39 -12.40 0.78 -3.95
CA ASP A 39 -12.80 -0.39 -4.73
C ASP A 39 -12.01 -0.46 -6.04
N ILE A 40 -12.07 -1.61 -6.71
CA ILE A 40 -11.32 -1.85 -7.95
C ILE A 40 -11.75 -0.94 -9.12
N GLY A 41 -13.03 -0.59 -9.22
CA GLY A 41 -13.55 0.25 -10.30
C GLY A 41 -13.09 1.70 -10.17
N SER A 42 -12.96 2.17 -8.94
CA SER A 42 -12.51 3.53 -8.62
C SER A 42 -10.97 3.66 -8.56
N ALA A 43 -10.25 2.58 -8.24
CA ALA A 43 -8.81 2.60 -8.01
C ALA A 43 -7.99 3.18 -9.18
N SER A 44 -8.39 2.89 -10.42
CA SER A 44 -7.70 3.36 -11.63
C SER A 44 -7.70 4.89 -11.80
N TYR A 45 -8.63 5.59 -11.13
CA TYR A 45 -8.73 7.05 -11.19
C TYR A 45 -8.01 7.75 -10.04
N ILE A 46 -7.50 6.99 -9.07
CA ILE A 46 -6.86 7.54 -7.87
C ILE A 46 -5.36 7.51 -8.07
N LYS A 47 -4.74 8.70 -8.08
CA LYS A 47 -3.28 8.82 -8.05
C LYS A 47 -2.75 8.37 -6.69
N ALA A 48 -1.80 7.44 -6.72
CA ALA A 48 -1.05 6.98 -5.57
C ALA A 48 0.39 6.65 -5.99
N ASP A 49 1.31 6.72 -5.03
CA ASP A 49 2.71 6.35 -5.24
C ASP A 49 2.89 4.82 -5.16
N LEU A 50 2.07 4.17 -4.34
CA LEU A 50 2.05 2.72 -4.13
C LEU A 50 0.60 2.21 -4.07
N ILE A 51 0.33 1.11 -4.76
CA ILE A 51 -0.96 0.41 -4.68
C ILE A 51 -0.73 -0.94 -4.00
N ILE A 52 -1.57 -1.29 -3.04
CA ILE A 52 -1.48 -2.56 -2.31
C ILE A 52 -2.85 -3.20 -2.16
N GLY A 53 -2.93 -4.51 -2.34
CA GLY A 53 -4.19 -5.23 -2.29
C GLY A 53 -3.99 -6.74 -2.32
N ALA A 54 -5.09 -7.48 -2.15
CA ALA A 54 -5.06 -8.91 -2.37
C ALA A 54 -4.67 -9.21 -3.82
N LYS A 55 -3.90 -10.27 -4.04
CA LYS A 55 -3.34 -10.63 -5.36
C LYS A 55 -4.41 -10.66 -6.45
N GLN A 56 -5.53 -11.35 -6.19
CA GLN A 56 -6.66 -11.43 -7.11
C GLN A 56 -7.26 -10.07 -7.52
N VAL A 57 -7.11 -9.04 -6.67
CA VAL A 57 -7.61 -7.69 -6.94
C VAL A 57 -6.61 -6.90 -7.77
N ILE A 58 -5.33 -6.99 -7.40
CA ILE A 58 -4.23 -6.36 -8.14
C ILE A 58 -4.13 -6.92 -9.56
N ASP A 59 -4.26 -8.24 -9.72
CA ASP A 59 -4.22 -8.91 -11.02
C ASP A 59 -5.39 -8.48 -11.94
N CYS A 60 -6.48 -7.94 -11.37
CA CYS A 60 -7.62 -7.40 -12.11
C CYS A 60 -7.47 -5.91 -12.44
N LEU A 61 -6.49 -5.20 -11.85
CA LEU A 61 -6.25 -3.80 -12.17
C LEU A 61 -5.57 -3.70 -13.55
N PRO A 62 -5.94 -2.71 -14.37
CA PRO A 62 -5.20 -2.44 -15.59
C PRO A 62 -3.75 -2.08 -15.24
N GLU A 63 -2.81 -2.52 -16.08
CA GLU A 63 -1.38 -2.30 -15.89
C GLU A 63 -1.10 -0.81 -15.71
N GLN A 64 -0.64 -0.43 -14.51
CA GLN A 64 -0.31 0.96 -14.17
C GLN A 64 1.16 1.20 -14.51
N ASN A 65 1.46 1.71 -15.71
CA ASN A 65 2.83 1.86 -16.23
C ASN A 65 3.82 2.64 -15.34
N GLN A 66 3.36 3.30 -14.27
CA GLN A 66 4.19 4.18 -13.44
C GLN A 66 4.00 4.01 -11.93
N THR A 67 3.11 3.12 -11.47
CA THR A 67 2.82 2.96 -10.04
C THR A 67 3.21 1.58 -9.56
N GLU A 68 4.03 1.52 -8.51
CA GLU A 68 4.42 0.25 -7.91
C GLU A 68 3.19 -0.44 -7.30
N THR A 69 3.05 -1.75 -7.52
CA THR A 69 1.94 -2.56 -7.02
C THR A 69 2.43 -3.69 -6.14
N ILE A 70 1.80 -3.89 -4.97
CA ILE A 70 2.06 -5.01 -4.07
C ILE A 70 0.84 -5.93 -4.05
N ALA A 71 0.99 -7.08 -4.68
CA ALA A 71 0.03 -8.19 -4.61
C ALA A 71 0.26 -9.05 -3.36
N LEU A 72 -0.72 -9.07 -2.46
CA LEU A 72 -0.70 -9.86 -1.23
C LEU A 72 -1.43 -11.20 -1.42
N LYS A 73 -0.73 -12.32 -1.19
CA LYS A 73 -1.35 -13.65 -1.17
C LYS A 73 -2.10 -13.94 0.14
N ASP A 74 -1.62 -13.34 1.23
CA ASP A 74 -2.23 -13.41 2.56
C ASP A 74 -2.36 -11.97 3.10
N ILE A 75 -3.59 -11.53 3.31
CA ILE A 75 -3.93 -10.18 3.79
C ILE A 75 -4.17 -10.12 5.30
N VAL A 76 -4.08 -11.25 5.99
CA VAL A 76 -4.28 -11.33 7.44
C VAL A 76 -2.93 -11.41 8.16
N ASN A 77 -1.95 -12.08 7.55
CA ASN A 77 -0.61 -12.23 8.08
C ASN A 77 0.17 -10.90 8.10
N ARG A 78 0.23 -10.27 9.28
CA ARG A 78 0.91 -9.00 9.49
C ARG A 78 2.41 -9.04 9.19
N HIS A 79 3.07 -10.14 9.55
CA HIS A 79 4.51 -10.30 9.32
C HIS A 79 4.81 -10.31 7.81
N TYR A 80 4.04 -11.10 7.06
CA TYR A 80 4.13 -11.14 5.60
C TYR A 80 3.88 -9.77 4.97
N ILE A 81 2.85 -9.04 5.41
CA ILE A 81 2.55 -7.70 4.86
C ILE A 81 3.71 -6.74 5.13
N SER A 82 4.25 -6.72 6.36
CA SER A 82 5.42 -5.89 6.69
C SER A 82 6.63 -6.22 5.83
N GLU A 83 6.94 -7.51 5.64
CA GLU A 83 8.04 -7.95 4.76
C GLU A 83 7.83 -7.45 3.32
N ARG A 84 6.62 -7.57 2.78
CA ARG A 84 6.29 -7.07 1.44
C ARG A 84 6.43 -5.55 1.34
N LEU A 85 6.05 -4.81 2.39
CA LEU A 85 6.25 -3.35 2.45
C LEU A 85 7.73 -3.00 2.51
N PHE A 86 8.54 -3.67 3.33
CA PHE A 86 9.99 -3.41 3.41
C PHE A 86 10.74 -3.77 2.12
N ASN A 87 10.27 -4.75 1.37
CA ASN A 87 10.84 -5.13 0.08
C ASN A 87 10.38 -4.25 -1.09
N SER A 88 9.47 -3.29 -0.84
CA SER A 88 9.00 -2.36 -1.85
C SER A 88 10.05 -1.29 -2.14
N ASN A 89 10.30 -1.04 -3.42
CA ASN A 89 11.32 -0.08 -3.86
C ASN A 89 10.98 1.32 -3.35
N ILE A 90 9.71 1.73 -3.44
CA ILE A 90 9.30 3.06 -3.03
C ILE A 90 9.31 3.25 -1.51
N ILE A 91 9.00 2.20 -0.74
CA ILE A 91 9.08 2.25 0.73
C ILE A 91 10.55 2.36 1.16
N GLN A 92 11.46 1.58 0.58
CA GLN A 92 12.89 1.70 0.88
C GLN A 92 13.42 3.09 0.52
N LYS A 93 13.02 3.63 -0.63
CA LYS A 93 13.35 5.00 -1.02
C LYS A 93 12.89 6.00 0.05
N TRP A 94 11.66 5.87 0.52
CA TRP A 94 11.12 6.77 1.55
C TRP A 94 11.80 6.64 2.90
N LEU A 95 12.26 5.44 3.26
CA LEU A 95 13.06 5.18 4.46
C LEU A 95 14.44 5.83 4.33
N ASN A 96 15.11 5.70 3.18
CA ASN A 96 16.43 6.28 2.94
C ASN A 96 16.38 7.83 2.85
N GLU A 97 15.32 8.39 2.27
CA GLU A 97 15.10 9.85 2.22
C GLU A 97 15.02 10.48 3.62
N LYS A 98 14.58 9.72 4.63
CA LYS A 98 14.56 10.15 6.04
C LYS A 98 15.98 10.34 6.58
N GLU A 99 16.92 9.49 6.19
CA GLU A 99 18.30 9.52 6.69
C GLU A 99 19.12 10.66 6.08
N GLY A 100 18.75 11.14 4.89
CA GLY A 100 19.40 12.26 4.21
C GLY A 100 19.00 13.65 4.72
N THR A 101 18.14 13.75 5.74
CA THR A 101 17.81 15.02 6.41
C THR A 101 18.51 15.07 7.76
N GLN A 102 19.84 15.17 7.73
CA GLN A 102 20.67 15.61 8.87
C GLN A 102 21.29 16.95 8.54
#